data_AF-A0A2E9LJ97-F1
#
_entry.id   AF-A0A2E9LJ97-F1
#
_cell.length_a   1.000
_cell.length_b   1.000
_cell.length_c   1.000
_cell.angle_alpha   90.00
_cell.angle_beta   90.00
_cell.angle_gamma   90.00
#
_symmetry.space_group_name_H-M   'P 1'
#
loop_
_entity.id
_entity.type
_entity.pdbx_description
1 polymer ?
#
loop_
_entity_poly.entity_id
_entity_poly.type
_entity_poly.pdbx_seq_one_letter_code
_entity_poly.pdbx_strand_id
1 'polypeptide(L)'
;MGVSRHISVQIDAVEADRIMDDASDLLQTANRPGDVATNVEFTRLSPVTAFTLGNGIINDPADFTAVERLPGNVKVVNQIRWCGRTFVTGFPIGCASSNSTSLTVVRWFPNWEGSLWAHEFGHNRNLAHRNVPNALMLETSGPDQDSVNQAESNAFR
;
A
#
# COMPACT_ATOMS: atom_id res chain seq x y z
N MET A 1 -2.89 -11.12 -4.50
CA MET A 1 -2.01 -10.75 -3.38
C MET A 1 -2.27 -11.64 -2.17
N GLY A 2 -1.22 -12.05 -1.46
CA GLY A 2 -1.35 -12.64 -0.11
C GLY A 2 -1.33 -11.54 0.96
N VAL A 3 -2.14 -11.67 2.00
CA VAL A 3 -2.21 -10.69 3.10
C VAL A 3 -1.79 -11.37 4.40
N SER A 4 -0.90 -10.71 5.13
CA SER A 4 -0.52 -11.10 6.48
C SER A 4 -0.53 -9.88 7.39
N ARG A 5 -0.92 -10.07 8.64
CA ARG A 5 -1.08 -9.00 9.62
C ARG A 5 -0.40 -9.35 10.93
N HIS A 6 0.15 -8.35 11.62
CA HIS A 6 0.67 -8.58 12.96
C HIS A 6 -0.48 -9.00 13.89
N ILE A 7 -0.23 -9.90 14.86
CA ILE A 7 -1.29 -10.44 15.72
C ILE A 7 -2.13 -9.40 16.49
N SER A 8 -1.59 -8.21 16.71
CA SER A 8 -2.30 -7.10 17.36
C SER A 8 -3.10 -6.19 16.41
N VAL A 9 -2.96 -6.37 15.10
CA VAL A 9 -3.77 -5.66 14.09
C VAL A 9 -5.04 -6.46 13.79
N GLN A 10 -6.17 -5.77 13.66
CA GLN A 10 -7.44 -6.36 13.24
C GLN A 10 -7.68 -6.07 11.74
N ILE A 11 -7.67 -7.14 10.96
CA ILE A 11 -8.12 -7.18 9.56
C ILE A 11 -8.51 -8.62 9.26
N ASP A 12 -9.71 -8.81 8.71
CA ASP A 12 -10.19 -10.11 8.27
C ASP A 12 -10.17 -10.20 6.75
N ALA A 13 -10.64 -11.33 6.22
CA ALA A 13 -10.69 -11.59 4.80
C ALA A 13 -11.63 -10.64 4.05
N VAL A 14 -12.79 -10.33 4.63
CA VAL A 14 -13.81 -9.47 4.00
C VAL A 14 -13.27 -8.06 3.83
N GLU A 15 -12.62 -7.56 4.88
CA GLU A 15 -12.05 -6.23 4.86
C GLU A 15 -10.83 -6.14 3.93
N ALA A 16 -9.99 -7.17 3.90
CA ALA A 16 -8.89 -7.23 2.94
C ALA A 16 -9.37 -7.28 1.48
N ASP A 17 -10.44 -8.02 1.20
CA ASP A 17 -11.04 -8.09 -0.14
C ASP A 17 -11.63 -6.74 -0.54
N ARG A 18 -12.41 -6.10 0.36
CA ARG A 18 -12.96 -4.75 0.15
C ARG A 18 -11.88 -3.73 -0.22
N ILE A 19 -10.73 -3.74 0.47
CA ILE A 19 -9.62 -2.82 0.19
C ILE A 19 -9.01 -3.09 -1.20
N MET A 20 -8.89 -4.35 -1.59
CA MET A 20 -8.39 -4.72 -2.92
C MET A 20 -9.38 -4.35 -4.03
N ASP A 21 -10.68 -4.51 -3.78
CA ASP A 21 -11.73 -4.06 -4.69
C ASP A 21 -11.67 -2.53 -4.87
N ASP A 22 -11.61 -1.77 -3.77
CA ASP A 22 -11.46 -0.31 -3.81
C ASP A 22 -10.21 0.13 -4.60
N ALA A 23 -9.08 -0.57 -4.42
CA ALA A 23 -7.84 -0.30 -5.14
C ALA A 23 -7.98 -0.59 -6.65
N SER A 24 -8.72 -1.65 -7.00
CA SER A 24 -8.99 -2.03 -8.38
C SER A 24 -9.91 -1.01 -9.06
N ASP A 25 -11.01 -0.66 -8.40
CA ASP A 25 -11.99 0.32 -8.90
C ASP A 25 -11.34 1.68 -9.13
N LEU A 26 -10.48 2.12 -8.20
CA LEU A 26 -9.70 3.35 -8.34
C LEU A 26 -8.84 3.32 -9.60
N LEU A 27 -8.05 2.26 -9.80
CA LEU A 27 -7.17 2.18 -10.96
C LEU A 27 -7.95 2.05 -12.28
N GLN A 28 -9.11 1.41 -12.26
CA GLN A 28 -9.91 1.14 -13.45
C GLN A 28 -10.82 2.30 -13.87
N THR A 29 -10.96 3.32 -13.03
CA THR A 29 -11.85 4.46 -13.29
C THR A 29 -11.05 5.72 -13.60
N ALA A 30 -11.34 6.37 -14.73
CA ALA A 30 -10.81 7.71 -15.02
C ALA A 30 -11.79 8.77 -14.51
N ASN A 31 -11.45 9.42 -13.39
CA ASN A 31 -12.37 10.33 -12.69
C ASN A 31 -12.18 11.81 -13.03
N ARG A 32 -11.11 12.15 -13.76
CA ARG A 32 -10.74 13.56 -14.02
C ARG A 32 -9.88 13.73 -15.27
N PRO A 33 -9.73 14.95 -15.81
CA PRO A 33 -8.87 15.19 -16.97
C PRO A 33 -7.41 14.78 -16.70
N GLY A 34 -6.84 14.00 -17.63
CA GLY A 34 -5.46 13.50 -17.53
C GLY A 34 -5.29 12.24 -16.69
N ASP A 35 -6.38 11.74 -16.08
CA ASP A 35 -6.43 10.45 -15.42
C ASP A 35 -6.64 9.32 -16.45
N VAL A 36 -5.97 8.19 -16.24
CA VAL A 36 -5.93 7.07 -17.17
C VAL A 36 -6.46 5.81 -16.48
N ALA A 37 -7.64 5.39 -16.92
CA ALA A 37 -8.20 4.09 -16.56
C ALA A 37 -7.20 2.97 -16.91
N THR A 38 -6.83 2.22 -15.89
CA THR A 38 -5.77 1.22 -15.89
C THR A 38 -6.37 -0.12 -15.47
N ASN A 39 -6.48 -1.04 -16.43
CA ASN A 39 -7.04 -2.37 -16.18
C ASN A 39 -6.09 -3.25 -15.34
N VAL A 40 -6.07 -3.00 -14.04
CA VAL A 40 -5.30 -3.70 -13.01
C VAL A 40 -6.29 -4.15 -11.95
N GLU A 41 -6.21 -5.42 -11.59
CA GLU A 41 -7.07 -6.03 -10.58
C GLU A 41 -6.20 -6.53 -9.42
N PHE A 42 -6.57 -6.12 -8.21
CA PHE A 42 -6.05 -6.68 -6.98
C PHE A 42 -7.03 -7.74 -6.49
N THR A 43 -6.57 -8.99 -6.41
CA THR A 43 -7.40 -10.10 -5.90
C THR A 43 -6.66 -10.84 -4.81
N ARG A 44 -7.32 -11.18 -3.70
CA ARG A 44 -6.68 -11.97 -2.65
C ARG A 44 -6.49 -13.43 -3.10
N LEU A 45 -5.25 -13.92 -3.00
CA LEU A 45 -4.88 -15.28 -3.49
C LEU A 45 -4.80 -16.33 -2.39
N SER A 46 -4.86 -15.92 -1.13
CA SER A 46 -4.72 -16.80 0.03
C SER A 46 -5.53 -16.25 1.22
N PRO A 47 -5.83 -17.07 2.25
CA PRO A 47 -6.38 -16.56 3.49
C PRO A 47 -5.53 -15.44 4.09
N VAL A 48 -6.16 -14.51 4.81
CA VAL A 48 -5.44 -13.56 5.66
C VAL A 48 -4.77 -14.34 6.78
N THR A 49 -3.46 -14.20 6.91
CA THR A 49 -2.66 -14.89 7.93
C THR A 49 -2.19 -13.91 9.00
N ALA A 50 -1.77 -14.42 10.15
CA ALA A 50 -1.19 -13.62 11.22
C ALA A 50 0.29 -13.95 11.43
N PHE A 51 1.08 -12.95 11.81
CA PHE A 51 2.47 -13.12 12.23
C PHE A 51 2.72 -12.48 13.59
N THR A 52 3.72 -12.98 14.31
CA THR A 52 4.13 -12.52 15.65
C THR A 52 5.54 -11.91 15.66
N LEU A 53 6.13 -11.69 14.48
CA LEU A 53 7.45 -11.08 14.35
C LEU A 53 7.40 -9.62 14.84
N GLY A 54 8.30 -9.27 15.75
CA GLY A 54 8.39 -7.93 16.32
C GLY A 54 7.22 -7.59 17.23
N ASN A 55 6.95 -6.30 17.39
CA ASN A 55 5.84 -5.76 18.20
C ASN A 55 4.75 -5.11 17.32
N GLY A 56 4.80 -5.35 16.01
CA GLY A 56 3.93 -4.69 15.03
C GLY A 56 4.30 -3.23 14.74
N ILE A 57 5.51 -2.78 15.08
CA ILE A 57 6.04 -1.46 14.72
C ILE A 57 7.31 -1.67 13.90
N ILE A 58 7.42 -0.97 12.77
CA ILE A 58 8.67 -0.90 11.99
C ILE A 58 9.51 0.26 12.50
N ASN A 59 10.55 0.01 13.28
CA ASN A 59 11.37 1.08 13.87
C ASN A 59 12.60 1.44 13.05
N ASP A 60 13.12 0.48 12.30
CA ASP A 60 14.41 0.57 11.63
C ASP A 60 14.48 -0.30 10.35
N PRO A 61 15.58 -0.25 9.58
CA PRO A 61 15.71 -1.05 8.36
C PRO A 61 15.64 -2.57 8.59
N ALA A 62 16.04 -3.05 9.77
CA ALA A 62 16.05 -4.48 10.08
C ALA A 62 14.63 -4.98 10.32
N ASP A 63 13.81 -4.23 11.07
CA ASP A 63 12.37 -4.52 11.23
C ASP A 63 11.68 -4.60 9.87
N PHE A 64 11.91 -3.60 9.00
CA PHE A 64 11.30 -3.54 7.67
C PHE A 64 11.70 -4.75 6.83
N THR A 65 13.01 -5.02 6.72
CA THR A 65 13.53 -6.15 5.94
C THR A 65 12.99 -7.49 6.45
N ALA A 66 12.85 -7.65 7.76
CA ALA A 66 12.36 -8.88 8.36
C ALA A 66 10.86 -9.09 8.09
N VAL A 67 10.05 -8.05 8.21
CA VAL A 67 8.61 -8.08 7.90
C VAL A 67 8.35 -8.26 6.40
N GLU A 68 9.13 -7.59 5.56
CA GLU A 68 9.02 -7.66 4.10
C GLU A 68 9.22 -9.09 3.56
N ARG A 69 10.12 -9.86 4.20
CA ARG A 69 10.44 -11.26 3.87
C ARG A 69 9.38 -12.27 4.33
N LEU A 70 8.40 -11.87 5.14
CA LEU A 70 7.31 -12.76 5.51
C LEU A 70 6.46 -13.13 4.28
N PRO A 71 5.80 -14.30 4.27
CA PRO A 71 4.95 -14.71 3.15
C PRO A 71 3.83 -13.70 2.80
N GLY A 72 3.42 -13.68 1.54
CA GLY A 72 2.40 -12.78 1.00
C GLY A 72 2.98 -11.46 0.49
N ASN A 73 2.12 -10.54 0.07
CA ASN A 73 2.49 -9.23 -0.48
C ASN A 73 2.19 -8.11 0.51
N VAL A 74 1.03 -8.15 1.15
CA VAL A 74 0.60 -7.08 2.07
C VAL A 74 0.96 -7.46 3.50
N LYS A 75 1.69 -6.58 4.19
CA LYS A 75 2.08 -6.69 5.60
C LYS A 75 1.38 -5.60 6.39
N VAL A 76 0.37 -5.96 7.16
CA VAL A 76 -0.37 -4.97 7.96
C VAL A 76 0.23 -4.89 9.36
N VAL A 77 0.72 -3.70 9.72
CA VAL A 77 1.39 -3.39 11.00
C VAL A 77 0.64 -2.28 11.74
N ASN A 78 0.99 -2.02 13.00
CA ASN A 78 0.36 -0.96 13.79
C ASN A 78 0.96 0.42 13.49
N GLN A 79 2.25 0.48 13.14
CA GLN A 79 2.95 1.73 12.96
C GLN A 79 4.23 1.54 12.15
N ILE A 80 4.58 2.55 11.35
CA ILE A 80 5.84 2.60 10.61
C ILE A 80 6.60 3.86 11.05
N ARG A 81 7.81 3.70 11.58
CA ARG A 81 8.73 4.79 11.94
C ARG A 81 9.98 4.81 11.06
N TRP A 82 10.14 3.82 10.19
CA TRP A 82 11.20 3.77 9.22
C TRP A 82 10.66 3.41 7.83
N CYS A 83 11.03 4.20 6.84
CA CYS A 83 10.80 3.92 5.43
C CYS A 83 11.89 4.62 4.59
N GLY A 84 13.02 3.95 4.38
CA GLY A 84 14.23 4.53 3.76
C GLY A 84 14.95 5.58 4.61
N ARG A 85 14.27 6.17 5.59
CA ARG A 85 14.78 7.05 6.64
C ARG A 85 14.00 6.84 7.93
N THR A 86 14.58 7.26 9.06
CA THR A 86 13.88 7.27 10.35
C THR A 86 13.01 8.52 10.48
N PHE A 87 11.77 8.33 10.93
CA PHE A 87 10.80 9.38 11.21
C PHE A 87 10.64 9.52 12.72
N VAL A 88 10.69 10.76 13.21
CA VAL A 88 10.47 11.10 14.63
C VAL A 88 9.07 11.66 14.89
N THR A 89 8.47 12.27 13.86
CA THR A 89 7.09 12.75 13.80
C THR A 89 6.56 12.53 12.38
N GLY A 90 5.24 12.62 12.18
CA GLY A 90 4.63 12.43 10.86
C GLY A 90 4.90 11.04 10.28
N PHE A 91 4.63 10.01 11.08
CA PHE A 91 4.87 8.61 10.72
C PHE A 91 4.14 8.23 9.43
N PRO A 92 4.81 7.56 8.47
CA PRO A 92 4.15 7.08 7.27
C PRO A 92 3.10 6.01 7.59
N ILE A 93 2.04 5.96 6.76
CA ILE A 93 0.98 4.95 6.85
C ILE A 93 1.19 3.80 5.86
N GLY A 94 2.17 3.91 4.96
CA GLY A 94 2.60 2.88 4.05
C GLY A 94 4.11 2.98 3.77
N CYS A 95 4.70 1.86 3.36
CA CYS A 95 6.08 1.79 2.90
C CYS A 95 6.28 0.56 2.01
N ALA A 96 6.93 0.77 0.88
CA ALA A 96 7.29 -0.27 -0.06
C ALA A 96 8.66 0.00 -0.69
N SER A 97 9.38 -1.08 -1.00
CA SER A 97 10.64 -1.05 -1.73
C SER A 97 10.40 -1.34 -3.21
N SER A 98 11.11 -0.64 -4.10
CA SER A 98 11.06 -0.92 -5.56
C SER A 98 11.72 -2.24 -5.95
N ASN A 99 12.52 -2.84 -5.06
CA ASN A 99 13.18 -4.14 -5.28
C ASN A 99 12.41 -5.31 -4.67
N SER A 100 11.12 -5.12 -4.42
CA SER A 100 10.28 -6.06 -3.68
C SER A 100 8.87 -6.09 -4.24
N THR A 101 8.13 -7.15 -3.91
CA THR A 101 6.70 -7.29 -4.21
C THR A 101 5.84 -7.17 -2.95
N SER A 102 6.46 -6.75 -1.85
CA SER A 102 5.81 -6.56 -0.57
C SER A 102 5.58 -5.08 -0.30
N LEU A 103 4.42 -4.80 0.29
CA LEU A 103 4.06 -3.50 0.83
C LEU A 103 3.71 -3.63 2.31
N THR A 104 4.19 -2.70 3.11
CA THR A 104 3.91 -2.62 4.55
C THR A 104 3.00 -1.44 4.80
N VAL A 105 1.84 -1.69 5.41
CA VAL A 105 0.77 -0.68 5.56
C VAL A 105 0.21 -0.69 6.97
N VAL A 106 -0.29 0.46 7.40
CA VAL A 106 -1.01 0.64 8.65
C VAL A 106 -2.50 0.79 8.35
N ARG A 107 -3.36 0.22 9.20
CA ARG A 107 -4.81 0.43 9.08
C ARG A 107 -5.14 1.91 9.23
N TRP A 108 -6.01 2.42 8.37
CA TRP A 108 -6.39 3.84 8.36
C TRP A 108 -7.91 4.02 8.20
N PHE A 109 -8.35 5.15 7.64
CA PHE A 109 -9.75 5.35 7.29
C PHE A 109 -10.17 4.38 6.18
N PRO A 110 -11.30 3.66 6.31
CA PRO A 110 -11.70 2.62 5.37
C PRO A 110 -11.71 3.05 3.90
N ASN A 111 -12.11 4.28 3.61
CA ASN A 111 -12.20 4.84 2.26
C ASN A 111 -10.86 5.33 1.67
N TRP A 112 -9.75 5.21 2.40
CA TRP A 112 -8.40 5.59 1.93
C TRP A 112 -7.49 4.39 1.74
N GLU A 113 -7.89 3.21 2.24
CA GLU A 113 -6.98 2.06 2.25
C GLU A 113 -6.77 1.48 0.85
N GLY A 114 -7.77 1.54 -0.03
CA GLY A 114 -7.61 1.15 -1.43
C GLY A 114 -6.55 2.00 -2.14
N SER A 115 -6.64 3.33 -2.03
CA SER A 115 -5.63 4.24 -2.59
C SER A 115 -4.26 4.05 -1.94
N LEU A 116 -4.20 3.84 -0.63
CA LEU A 116 -2.95 3.52 0.08
C LEU A 116 -2.29 2.24 -0.48
N TRP A 117 -3.05 1.15 -0.65
CA TRP A 117 -2.47 -0.11 -1.13
C TRP A 117 -2.02 0.01 -2.58
N ALA A 118 -2.80 0.70 -3.43
CA ALA A 118 -2.43 0.98 -4.81
C ALA A 118 -1.18 1.88 -4.90
N HIS A 119 -1.05 2.88 -4.02
CA HIS A 119 0.13 3.74 -3.91
C HIS A 119 1.39 2.92 -3.60
N GLU A 120 1.35 2.11 -2.54
CA GLU A 120 2.51 1.30 -2.15
C GLU A 120 2.86 0.24 -3.19
N PHE A 121 1.85 -0.33 -3.86
CA PHE A 121 2.10 -1.19 -5.00
C PHE A 121 2.79 -0.44 -6.16
N GLY A 122 2.45 0.84 -6.37
CA GLY A 122 3.14 1.70 -7.33
C GLY A 122 4.64 1.81 -7.05
N HIS A 123 5.04 1.90 -5.78
CA HIS A 123 6.46 1.84 -5.40
C HIS A 123 7.12 0.49 -5.73
N ASN A 124 6.42 -0.64 -5.54
CA ASN A 124 6.92 -1.95 -6.02
C ASN A 124 7.08 -1.99 -7.56
N ARG A 125 6.37 -1.11 -8.29
CA ARG A 125 6.50 -0.91 -9.74
C ARG A 125 7.50 0.21 -10.11
N ASN A 126 8.35 0.60 -9.17
CA ASN A 126 9.39 1.62 -9.35
C ASN A 126 8.84 3.01 -9.70
N LEU A 127 7.61 3.32 -9.30
CA LEU A 127 7.05 4.66 -9.40
C LEU A 127 7.56 5.52 -8.23
N ALA A 128 8.08 6.70 -8.56
CA ALA A 128 8.41 7.73 -7.59
C ALA A 128 7.19 8.59 -7.27
N HIS A 129 7.26 9.38 -6.20
CA HIS A 129 6.20 10.33 -5.90
C HIS A 129 5.99 11.33 -7.04
N ARG A 130 4.74 11.64 -7.34
CA ARG A 130 4.33 12.68 -8.28
C ARG A 130 3.72 13.84 -7.50
N ASN A 131 4.36 15.01 -7.58
CA ASN A 131 3.92 16.23 -6.89
C ASN A 131 2.74 16.91 -7.61
N VAL A 132 1.61 16.22 -7.68
CA VAL A 132 0.33 16.72 -8.20
C VAL A 132 -0.75 16.39 -7.17
N PRO A 133 -1.61 17.34 -6.75
CA PRO A 133 -2.49 17.17 -5.59
C PRO A 133 -3.39 15.92 -5.61
N ASN A 134 -3.82 15.49 -6.79
CA ASN A 134 -4.69 14.33 -6.99
C ASN A 134 -3.96 13.07 -7.46
N ALA A 135 -2.63 13.10 -7.57
CA ALA A 135 -1.87 11.92 -7.98
C ALA A 135 -2.06 10.80 -6.97
N LEU A 136 -2.33 9.59 -7.44
CA LEU A 136 -2.24 8.38 -6.62
C LEU A 136 -0.85 8.30 -5.97
N MET A 137 0.21 8.61 -6.73
CA MET A 137 1.59 8.65 -6.24
C MET A 137 1.98 9.97 -5.52
N LEU A 138 1.05 10.76 -4.99
CA LEU A 138 1.43 11.91 -4.15
C LEU A 138 1.99 11.44 -2.80
N GLU A 139 3.06 12.07 -2.29
CA GLU A 139 3.69 11.70 -1.00
C GLU A 139 2.73 11.77 0.19
N THR A 140 1.73 12.65 0.12
CA THR A 140 0.69 12.78 1.15
C THR A 140 -0.56 12.03 0.72
N SER A 141 -1.08 11.17 1.61
CA SER A 141 -2.33 10.44 1.38
C SER A 141 -3.56 11.22 1.85
N GLY A 142 -4.69 10.94 1.21
CA GLY A 142 -5.99 11.56 1.44
C GLY A 142 -7.04 10.94 0.50
N PRO A 143 -8.28 11.46 0.50
CA PRO A 143 -9.37 10.88 -0.27
C PRO A 143 -9.29 11.17 -1.78
N ASP A 144 -8.52 12.18 -2.19
CA ASP A 144 -8.51 12.69 -3.57
C ASP A 144 -7.28 12.23 -4.37
N GLN A 145 -6.42 11.39 -3.79
CA GLN A 145 -5.25 10.79 -4.45
C GLN A 145 -5.68 9.55 -5.25
N ASP A 146 -6.44 9.78 -6.31
CA ASP A 146 -7.13 8.77 -7.10
C ASP A 146 -6.77 8.78 -8.59
N SER A 147 -5.77 9.59 -9.00
CA SER A 147 -5.44 9.74 -10.42
C SER A 147 -4.11 9.16 -10.83
N VAL A 148 -4.10 8.53 -11.98
CA VAL A 148 -2.96 7.84 -12.60
C VAL A 148 -2.70 8.45 -13.97
N ASN A 149 -1.46 8.83 -14.25
CA ASN A 149 -1.07 9.29 -15.59
C ASN A 149 -0.65 8.11 -16.48
N GLN A 150 -0.36 8.37 -17.76
CA GLN A 150 0.01 7.31 -18.70
C GLN A 150 1.27 6.52 -18.31
N ALA A 151 2.27 7.18 -17.70
CA ALA A 151 3.50 6.51 -17.27
C ALA A 151 3.24 5.58 -16.06
N GLU A 152 2.44 6.04 -15.10
CA GLU A 152 1.98 5.25 -13.95
C GLU A 152 1.14 4.06 -14.44
N SER A 153 0.19 4.29 -15.36
CA SER A 153 -0.65 3.25 -15.98
C SER A 153 0.19 2.15 -16.63
N ASN A 154 1.26 2.53 -17.35
CA ASN A 154 2.17 1.58 -17.99
C ASN A 154 3.00 0.77 -16.97
N ALA A 155 3.36 1.35 -15.82
CA ALA A 155 4.14 0.66 -14.80
C ALA A 155 3.31 -0.33 -13.97
N PHE A 156 2.01 -0.05 -13.79
CA PHE A 156 1.11 -0.95 -13.07
C PHE A 156 0.83 -2.27 -13.82
N ARG A 157 0.85 -2.25 -15.16
CA ARG A 157 0.64 -3.42 -16.03
C ARG A 157 1.90 -4.29 -16.09
#